data_AF-A0A1Q3MXK3-F1
#
_entry.id   AF-A0A1Q3MXK3-F1
#
_cell.length_a   1.000
_cell.length_b   1.000
_cell.length_c   1.000
_cell.angle_alpha   90.00
_cell.angle_beta   90.00
_cell.angle_gamma   90.00
#
_symmetry.space_group_name_H-M   'P 1'
#
loop_
_entity.id
_entity.type
_entity.pdbx_description
1 polymer ?
#
loop_
_entity_poly.entity_id
_entity_poly.type
_entity_poly.pdbx_seq_one_letter_code
_entity_poly.pdbx_strand_id
1 'polypeptide(L)' 'MKKEFTVTDENIEKAYIIMAQIIQKYGDKYLPIFKRIHEEREARKANQDLKNIALQVASNMQ' A
#
# COMPACT_ATOMS: atom_id res chain seq x y z
N MET A 1 21.25 -17.03 10.22
CA MET A 1 20.29 -16.67 9.16
C MET A 1 19.59 -15.38 9.56
N LYS A 2 19.67 -14.32 8.74
CA LYS A 2 18.81 -13.14 8.94
C LYS A 2 17.39 -13.56 8.53
N LYS A 3 16.41 -13.38 9.42
CA LYS A 3 15.00 -13.52 9.08
C LYS A 3 14.68 -12.37 8.10
N GLU A 4 14.44 -12.70 6.84
CA GLU A 4 13.85 -11.74 5.90
C GLU A 4 12.40 -11.52 6.33
N PHE A 5 12.11 -10.30 6.79
CA PHE A 5 10.75 -9.89 7.08
C PHE A 5 10.16 -9.33 5.79
N THR A 6 9.29 -10.10 5.15
CA THR A 6 8.51 -9.62 3.99
C THR A 6 7.45 -8.64 4.46
N VAL A 7 7.43 -7.43 3.89
CA VAL A 7 6.42 -6.41 4.19
C VAL A 7 5.13 -6.75 3.46
N THR A 8 4.09 -7.12 4.21
CA THR A 8 2.76 -7.45 3.67
C THR A 8 1.92 -6.21 3.42
N ASP A 9 0.84 -6.36 2.65
CA ASP A 9 -0.12 -5.26 2.40
C ASP A 9 -0.78 -4.79 3.69
N GLU A 10 -1.06 -5.71 4.62
CA GLU A 10 -1.54 -5.38 5.96
C GLU A 10 -0.53 -4.54 6.75
N ASN A 11 0.78 -4.77 6.56
CA ASN A 11 1.80 -3.92 7.18
C ASN A 11 1.76 -2.51 6.60
N ILE A 12 1.61 -2.37 5.29
CA ILE A 12 1.50 -1.07 4.60
C ILE A 12 0.24 -0.32 5.07
N GLU A 13 -0.92 -0.98 5.12
CA GLU A 13 -2.16 -0.35 5.59
C GLU A 13 -2.08 0.12 7.05
N LYS A 14 -1.50 -0.70 7.93
CA LYS A 14 -1.26 -0.30 9.33
C LYS A 14 -0.33 0.91 9.40
N ALA A 15 0.77 0.90 8.64
CA ALA A 15 1.72 2.01 8.62
C ALA A 15 1.09 3.29 8.04
N TYR A 16 0.21 3.16 7.04
CA TYR A 16 -0.53 4.27 6.44
C TYR A 16 -1.41 4.99 7.47
N ILE A 17 -2.18 4.23 8.27
CA ILE A 17 -3.03 4.76 9.33
C ILE A 17 -2.18 5.44 10.43
N ILE A 18 -1.10 4.80 10.87
CA ILE A 18 -0.19 5.34 11.89
C ILE A 18 0.40 6.68 11.43
N MET A 19 0.88 6.75 10.19
CA MET A 19 1.47 7.98 9.65
C MET A 19 0.45 9.10 9.45
N ALA A 20 -0.80 8.78 9.10
CA ALA A 20 -1.88 9.76 9.05
C ALA A 20 -2.14 10.39 10.44
N GLN A 21 -2.17 9.56 11.50
CA GLN A 21 -2.30 10.04 12.88
C GLN A 21 -1.11 10.91 13.31
N ILE A 22 0.10 10.56 12.88
CA ILE A 22 1.30 11.36 13.13
C ILE A 22 1.20 12.72 12.44
N ILE A 23 0.79 12.79 11.17
CA ILE A 23 0.59 14.07 10.48
C ILE A 23 -0.48 14.91 11.18
N GLN A 24 -1.60 14.30 11.57
CA GLN A 24 -2.67 15.02 12.28
C GLN A 24 -2.13 15.69 13.55
N LYS A 25 -1.21 15.04 14.27
CA LYS A 25 -0.66 15.55 15.54
C LYS A 25 0.53 16.49 15.38
N TYR A 26 1.38 16.27 14.38
CA TYR A 26 2.68 16.94 14.27
C TYR A 26 2.86 17.75 12.97
N GLY A 27 1.83 17.80 12.13
CA GLY A 27 1.80 18.55 10.88
C GLY A 27 2.75 18.03 9.82
N ASP A 28 3.10 18.92 8.89
CA ASP A 28 3.72 18.57 7.61
C ASP A 28 5.14 18.02 7.72
N LYS A 29 5.77 18.10 8.91
CA LYS A 29 7.12 17.53 9.16
C LYS A 29 7.23 16.07 8.74
N TYR A 30 6.13 15.31 8.87
CA TYR A 30 6.08 13.88 8.56
C TYR A 30 5.44 13.56 7.21
N LEU A 31 4.98 14.59 6.48
CA LEU A 31 4.35 14.45 5.17
C LEU A 31 5.22 13.68 4.15
N PRO A 32 6.56 13.89 4.07
CA PRO A 32 7.40 13.12 3.14
C PRO A 32 7.39 11.61 3.39
N ILE A 33 7.28 11.19 4.66
CA ILE A 33 7.24 9.77 5.02
C ILE A 33 5.87 9.18 4.67
N PHE A 34 4.80 9.89 5.02
CA PHE A 34 3.44 9.46 4.65
C PHE A 34 3.29 9.35 3.14
N LYS A 35 3.81 10.31 2.37
CA LYS A 35 3.79 10.27 0.90
C LYS A 35 4.39 8.97 0.36
N ARG A 36 5.53 8.53 0.89
CA ARG A 36 6.16 7.27 0.47
C ARG A 36 5.27 6.05 0.74
N ILE A 37 4.62 6.00 1.91
CA ILE A 37 3.71 4.90 2.25
C ILE A 37 2.46 4.95 1.39
N HIS A 38 1.95 6.15 1.13
CA HIS A 38 0.81 6.37 0.24
C HIS A 38 1.09 5.86 -1.16
N GLU A 39 2.24 6.24 -1.74
CA GLU A 39 2.65 5.83 -3.08
C GLU A 39 2.79 4.30 -3.18
N GLU A 40 3.44 3.66 -2.20
CA GLU A 40 3.55 2.19 -2.16
C GLU A 40 2.18 1.51 -2.06
N ARG A 41 1.30 2.01 -1.19
CA ARG A 41 -0.07 1.51 -1.02
C ARG A 41 -0.85 1.55 -2.33
N GLU A 42 -0.86 2.72 -2.99
CA GLU A 42 -1.60 2.91 -4.24
C GLU A 42 -1.00 2.07 -5.38
N ALA A 43 0.33 1.92 -5.44
CA ALA A 43 0.97 1.05 -6.42
C ALA A 43 0.55 -0.42 -6.24
N ARG A 44 0.52 -0.93 -5.00
CA ARG A 44 0.07 -2.31 -4.74
C ARG A 44 -1.40 -2.51 -5.07
N LYS A 45 -2.25 -1.55 -4.71
CA LYS A 45 -3.68 -1.57 -5.04
C LYS A 45 -3.88 -1.59 -6.56
N ALA A 46 -3.20 -0.71 -7.30
CA ALA A 46 -3.28 -0.67 -8.76
C ALA A 46 -2.84 -2.00 -9.41
N ASN A 47 -1.78 -2.62 -8.90
CA ASN A 47 -1.33 -3.93 -9.38
C ASN A 47 -2.37 -5.03 -9.12
N GLN A 48 -2.99 -5.04 -7.95
CA GLN A 48 -4.04 -5.99 -7.61
C GLN A 48 -5.30 -5.78 -8.46
N ASP A 49 -5.70 -4.53 -8.67
CA ASP A 49 -6.83 -4.18 -9.53
C ASP A 49 -6.57 -4.60 -10.98
N LEU A 50 -5.37 -4.35 -11.52
CA LEU A 50 -4.98 -4.77 -12.86
C LEU A 50 -4.99 -6.30 -13.00
N LYS A 51 -4.49 -7.01 -11.98
CA LYS A 51 -4.56 -8.48 -11.94
C LYS A 51 -6.01 -8.97 -11.94
N ASN A 52 -6.88 -8.35 -11.16
CA ASN A 52 -8.30 -8.71 -11.10
C ASN A 52 -8.98 -8.49 -12.46
N ILE A 53 -8.69 -7.39 -13.14
CA ILE A 53 -9.16 -7.10 -14.50
C ILE A 53 -8.69 -8.20 -15.46
N ALA A 54 -7.40 -8.55 -15.44
CA ALA A 54 -6.86 -9.60 -16.30
C ALA A 54 -7.56 -10.95 -16.10
N LEU A 55 -7.85 -11.32 -14.85
CA LEU A 55 -8.59 -12.53 -14.51
C LEU A 55 -10.04 -12.49 -15.01
N GLN A 56 -10.72 -11.35 -14.88
CA GLN A 56 -12.08 -11.17 -15.39
C GLN A 56 -12.14 -11.28 -16.92
N VAL A 57 -11.20 -10.66 -17.63
CA VAL A 57 -11.10 -10.76 -19.09
C VAL A 57 -10.91 -12.22 -19.52
N ALA A 58 -10.04 -12.96 -18.84
CA ALA A 58 -9.84 -14.39 -19.12
C ALA A 58 -11.09 -15.22 -18.82
N SER A 59 -11.81 -14.92 -17.74
CA SER A 59 -13.04 -15.65 -17.37
C SER A 59 -14.22 -15.38 -18.28
N ASN A 60 -14.32 -14.19 -18.88
CA ASN A 60 -15.43 -13.81 -19.76
C ASN A 60 -15.23 -14.28 -21.22
N MET A 61 -14.09 -14.91 -21.54
CA MET A 61 -13.78 -15.50 -22.84
C MET A 61 -14.18 -16.99 -22.94
N GLN A 62 -14.84 -17.55 -21.93
CA GLN A 62 -15.42 -18.90 -21.92
C GLN A 62 -16.94 -18.84 -22.09
#